data_AF-X0XZN3-F1
#
_entry.id   AF-X0XZN3-F1
#
_cell.length_a   1.000
_cell.length_b   1.000
_cell.length_c   1.000
_cell.angle_alpha   90.00
_cell.angle_beta   90.00
_cell.angle_gamma   90.00
#
_symmetry.space_group_name_H-M   'P 1'
#
loop_
_entity.id
_entity.type
_entity.pdbx_description
1 polymer ?
#
loop_
_entity_poly.entity_id
_entity_poly.type
_entity_poly.pdbx_seq_one_letter_code
_entity_poly.pdbx_strand_id
1 'polypeptide(L)'
;GLGSLRDAFFEGTRAGYEEGYLRKSVVEDPIRRKNTGDNTPAYIHWEVVPGDAFNVTFIAKGGGAENMSAVRMFAPAAGMEGVEDFVVETADKAGSNPCPPIIVGVGVGGNFEYSALLAKKALLRKPLGSHNSDPFYVDMERRLLERINNLGIGPQGMGGRITALAVHVEAFPCHIASLPAAVNIQCHSHRVLSFEL
;
A
#
# COMPACT_ATOMS: atom_id res chain seq x y z
N GLY A 1 12.69 -31.45 -4.45
CA GLY A 1 13.24 -30.20 -3.90
C GLY A 1 12.56 -29.04 -4.58
N LEU A 2 12.43 -27.90 -3.90
CA LEU A 2 11.88 -26.67 -4.49
C LEU A 2 12.84 -26.16 -5.59
N GLY A 3 12.29 -25.77 -6.74
CA GLY A 3 13.07 -25.43 -7.94
C GLY A 3 13.56 -23.97 -7.98
N SER A 4 12.97 -23.09 -7.17
CA SER A 4 13.30 -21.66 -7.09
C SER A 4 12.86 -21.03 -5.77
N LEU A 5 13.39 -19.84 -5.43
CA LEU A 5 12.91 -19.05 -4.29
C LEU A 5 11.42 -18.68 -4.43
N ARG A 6 10.94 -18.50 -5.67
CA ARG A 6 9.51 -18.25 -5.93
C ARG A 6 8.66 -19.45 -5.49
N ASP A 7 9.07 -20.66 -5.85
CA ASP A 7 8.36 -21.88 -5.44
C ASP A 7 8.38 -22.03 -3.92
N ALA A 8 9.50 -21.70 -3.28
CA ALA A 8 9.60 -21.68 -1.81
C ALA A 8 8.61 -20.71 -1.16
N PHE A 9 8.47 -19.49 -1.69
CA PHE A 9 7.48 -18.54 -1.18
C PHE A 9 6.03 -18.96 -1.46
N PHE A 10 5.76 -19.60 -2.59
CA PHE A 10 4.42 -20.12 -2.90
C PHE A 10 4.05 -21.28 -1.98
N GLU A 11 4.98 -22.20 -1.72
CA GLU A 11 4.76 -23.31 -0.82
C GLU A 11 4.60 -22.84 0.63
N GLY A 12 5.45 -21.91 1.08
CA GLY A 12 5.28 -21.28 2.40
C GLY A 12 3.95 -20.55 2.55
N THR A 13 3.47 -19.89 1.49
CA THR A 13 2.14 -19.27 1.47
C THR A 13 1.03 -20.32 1.58
N ARG A 14 1.10 -21.39 0.78
CA ARG A 14 0.13 -22.50 0.78
C ARG A 14 0.02 -23.13 2.18
N ALA A 15 1.16 -23.52 2.74
CA ALA A 15 1.24 -24.11 4.08
C ALA A 15 0.70 -23.16 5.14
N GLY A 16 1.13 -21.89 5.14
CA GLY A 16 0.66 -20.90 6.11
C GLY A 16 -0.85 -20.64 6.04
N TYR A 17 -1.46 -20.70 4.85
CA TYR A 17 -2.91 -20.58 4.70
C TYR A 17 -3.67 -21.83 5.17
N GLU A 18 -3.11 -23.01 4.97
CA GLU A 18 -3.70 -24.27 5.41
C GLU A 18 -3.59 -24.45 6.94
N GLU A 19 -2.37 -24.38 7.48
CA GLU A 19 -2.09 -24.55 8.91
C GLU A 19 -2.69 -23.42 9.76
N GLY A 20 -2.73 -22.20 9.20
CA GLY A 20 -3.32 -21.03 9.87
C GLY A 20 -4.84 -20.95 9.78
N TYR A 21 -5.52 -21.93 9.17
CA TYR A 21 -6.97 -21.92 8.93
C TYR A 21 -7.45 -20.62 8.26
N LEU A 22 -6.66 -20.08 7.33
CA LEU A 22 -6.93 -18.80 6.67
C LEU A 22 -7.81 -18.97 5.44
N ARG A 23 -8.49 -17.89 5.04
CA ARG A 23 -9.38 -17.90 3.87
C ARG A 23 -8.60 -17.80 2.55
N LYS A 24 -8.68 -18.83 1.73
CA LYS A 24 -8.12 -18.90 0.37
C LYS A 24 -8.93 -18.03 -0.59
N SER A 25 -8.37 -16.88 -0.96
CA SER A 25 -9.07 -15.76 -1.60
C SER A 25 -8.53 -15.38 -2.99
N VAL A 26 -7.60 -16.17 -3.55
CA VAL A 26 -7.04 -15.95 -4.90
C VAL A 26 -7.83 -16.73 -5.95
N VAL A 27 -8.02 -16.11 -7.11
CA VAL A 27 -8.62 -16.74 -8.29
C VAL A 27 -7.52 -17.03 -9.33
N GLU A 28 -7.63 -18.17 -10.01
CA GLU A 28 -6.66 -18.60 -11.04
C GLU A 28 -6.73 -17.74 -12.30
N ASP A 29 -7.89 -17.12 -12.53
CA ASP A 29 -8.15 -16.25 -13.66
C ASP A 29 -9.05 -15.08 -13.22
N PRO A 30 -8.68 -13.82 -13.52
CA PRO A 30 -9.40 -12.65 -13.03
C PRO A 30 -10.83 -12.51 -13.60
N ILE A 31 -11.11 -13.09 -14.78
CA ILE A 31 -12.40 -12.98 -15.49
C ILE A 31 -13.28 -14.21 -15.23
N ARG A 32 -12.71 -15.42 -15.25
CA ARG A 32 -13.42 -16.70 -15.02
C ARG A 32 -13.59 -17.03 -13.54
N ARG A 33 -12.76 -16.44 -12.67
CA ARG A 33 -12.91 -16.39 -11.21
C ARG A 33 -12.94 -17.74 -10.47
N LYS A 34 -12.39 -18.81 -11.03
CA LYS A 34 -12.21 -20.07 -10.29
C LYS A 34 -11.16 -19.87 -9.19
N ASN A 35 -11.47 -20.28 -7.97
CA ASN A 35 -10.57 -20.15 -6.83
C ASN A 35 -9.40 -21.15 -6.96
N THR A 36 -8.19 -20.75 -6.54
CA THR A 36 -7.01 -21.64 -6.62
C THR A 36 -6.98 -22.71 -5.53
N GLY A 37 -7.77 -22.53 -4.46
CA GLY A 37 -7.85 -23.49 -3.35
C GLY A 37 -6.67 -23.44 -2.37
N ASP A 38 -5.77 -22.46 -2.53
CA ASP A 38 -4.52 -22.37 -1.77
C ASP A 38 -3.99 -20.95 -1.53
N ASN A 39 -4.67 -19.92 -2.05
CA ASN A 39 -4.26 -18.52 -1.96
C ASN A 39 -2.92 -18.18 -2.65
N THR A 40 -2.43 -19.03 -3.54
CA THR A 40 -1.28 -18.78 -4.41
C THR A 40 -1.77 -18.36 -5.81
N PRO A 41 -0.97 -17.62 -6.61
CA PRO A 41 0.40 -17.17 -6.32
C PRO A 41 0.44 -15.99 -5.33
N ALA A 42 1.55 -15.90 -4.60
CA ALA A 42 1.91 -14.68 -3.87
C ALA A 42 2.49 -13.64 -4.85
N TYR A 43 2.27 -12.36 -4.59
CA TYR A 43 2.94 -11.29 -5.33
C TYR A 43 4.32 -11.03 -4.72
N ILE A 44 5.36 -11.14 -5.54
CA ILE A 44 6.75 -11.03 -5.08
C ILE A 44 7.42 -9.87 -5.82
N HIS A 45 7.98 -8.94 -5.03
CA HIS A 45 8.83 -7.87 -5.52
C HIS A 45 10.25 -8.11 -5.02
N TRP A 46 11.21 -8.02 -5.93
CA TRP A 46 12.63 -8.19 -5.62
C TRP A 46 13.33 -6.84 -5.64
N GLU A 47 14.19 -6.61 -4.67
CA GLU A 47 15.10 -5.48 -4.64
C GLU A 47 16.50 -6.02 -4.37
N VAL A 48 17.42 -5.79 -5.32
CA VAL A 48 18.81 -6.22 -5.19
C VAL A 48 19.60 -5.03 -4.69
N VAL A 49 20.15 -5.15 -3.49
CA VAL A 49 20.94 -4.12 -2.81
C VAL A 49 22.32 -4.66 -2.47
N PRO A 50 23.34 -3.80 -2.27
CA PRO A 50 24.64 -4.24 -1.76
C PRO A 50 24.50 -4.88 -0.37
N GLY A 51 25.30 -5.92 -0.11
CA GLY A 51 25.32 -6.66 1.15
C GLY A 51 25.19 -8.17 0.94
N ASP A 52 25.15 -8.91 2.05
CA ASP A 52 25.03 -10.37 2.12
C ASP A 52 23.77 -10.85 2.87
N ALA A 53 22.96 -9.91 3.39
CA ALA A 53 21.70 -10.20 4.07
C ALA A 53 20.54 -10.42 3.10
N PHE A 54 19.62 -11.34 3.44
CA PHE A 54 18.38 -11.56 2.71
C PHE A 54 17.17 -11.12 3.53
N ASN A 55 16.69 -9.90 3.28
CA ASN A 55 15.57 -9.31 4.00
C ASN A 55 14.24 -9.63 3.32
N VAL A 56 13.28 -10.15 4.10
CA VAL A 56 11.93 -10.48 3.65
C VAL A 56 10.94 -9.60 4.40
N THR A 57 10.07 -8.89 3.67
CA THR A 57 8.87 -8.27 4.24
C THR A 57 7.63 -8.87 3.62
N PHE A 58 6.76 -9.41 4.47
CA PHE A 58 5.47 -9.97 4.12
C PHE A 58 4.35 -9.01 4.54
N ILE A 59 3.37 -8.81 3.65
CA ILE A 59 2.14 -8.07 3.95
C ILE A 59 0.91 -8.90 3.53
N ALA A 60 0.05 -9.24 4.49
CA ALA A 60 -1.25 -9.84 4.20
C ALA A 60 -2.25 -8.74 3.87
N LYS A 61 -2.33 -8.37 2.58
CA LYS A 61 -3.16 -7.27 2.11
C LYS A 61 -4.61 -7.72 1.87
N GLY A 62 -5.57 -6.97 2.43
CA GLY A 62 -6.99 -7.21 2.19
C GLY A 62 -7.47 -6.60 0.87
N GLY A 63 -8.23 -7.37 0.08
CA GLY A 63 -8.74 -6.93 -1.23
C GLY A 63 -9.68 -5.72 -1.16
N GLY A 64 -10.49 -5.59 -0.09
CA GLY A 64 -11.37 -4.43 0.09
C GLY A 64 -10.61 -3.10 0.14
N ALA A 65 -9.51 -3.05 0.90
CA ALA A 65 -8.64 -1.88 0.94
C ALA A 65 -7.80 -1.71 -0.32
N GLU A 66 -7.35 -2.82 -0.94
CA GLU A 66 -6.62 -2.76 -2.22
C GLU A 66 -7.45 -2.07 -3.30
N ASN A 67 -8.74 -2.42 -3.41
CA ASN A 67 -9.64 -1.87 -4.42
C ASN A 67 -9.93 -0.37 -4.26
N MET A 68 -9.59 0.22 -3.11
CA MET A 68 -9.75 1.66 -2.85
C MET A 68 -8.49 2.46 -3.16
N SER A 69 -7.47 1.82 -3.72
CA SER A 69 -6.20 2.44 -4.12
C SER A 69 -6.31 3.03 -5.54
N ALA A 70 -5.50 4.04 -5.84
CA ALA A 70 -5.55 4.72 -7.13
C ALA A 70 -4.16 5.13 -7.62
N VAL A 71 -4.00 5.23 -8.95
CA VAL A 71 -2.82 5.79 -9.62
C VAL A 71 -3.30 6.92 -10.54
N ARG A 72 -2.55 8.02 -10.60
CA ARG A 72 -2.83 9.16 -11.47
C ARG A 72 -1.53 9.70 -12.05
N MET A 73 -1.54 9.96 -13.36
CA MET A 73 -0.41 10.57 -14.07
C MET A 73 -0.71 12.05 -14.27
N PHE A 74 0.00 12.92 -13.57
CA PHE A 74 -0.19 14.36 -13.68
C PHE A 74 0.79 14.99 -14.67
N ALA A 75 0.39 16.14 -15.21
CA ALA A 75 1.34 17.12 -15.71
C ALA A 75 2.10 17.74 -14.52
N PRO A 76 3.40 18.08 -14.66
CA PRO A 76 4.18 18.71 -13.58
C PRO A 76 3.54 19.97 -13.00
N ALA A 77 2.77 20.71 -13.81
CA ALA A 77 2.07 21.92 -13.40
C ALA A 77 1.00 21.69 -12.31
N ALA A 78 0.53 20.45 -12.11
CA ALA A 78 -0.36 20.12 -11.00
C ALA A 78 0.33 20.33 -9.64
N GLY A 79 1.66 20.18 -9.61
CA GLY A 79 2.47 20.42 -8.43
C GLY A 79 2.04 19.63 -7.19
N MET A 80 2.38 20.18 -6.02
CA MET A 80 2.08 19.59 -4.73
C MET A 80 0.57 19.57 -4.44
N GLU A 81 -0.14 20.66 -4.73
CA GLU A 81 -1.57 20.80 -4.46
C GLU A 81 -2.38 19.73 -5.19
N GLY A 82 -2.12 19.52 -6.48
CA GLY A 82 -2.82 18.50 -7.27
C GLY A 82 -2.57 17.08 -6.76
N VAL A 83 -1.37 16.79 -6.23
CA VAL A 83 -1.07 15.50 -5.61
C VAL A 83 -1.82 15.37 -4.28
N GLU A 84 -1.77 16.38 -3.40
CA GLU A 84 -2.44 16.29 -2.10
C GLU A 84 -3.96 16.16 -2.25
N ASP A 85 -4.55 16.91 -3.17
CA ASP A 85 -5.98 16.83 -3.48
C ASP A 85 -6.37 15.43 -3.95
N PHE A 86 -5.55 14.81 -4.78
CA PHE A 86 -5.76 13.42 -5.21
C PHE A 86 -5.70 12.41 -4.06
N VAL A 87 -4.79 12.61 -3.09
CA VAL A 87 -4.74 11.75 -1.89
C VAL A 87 -6.03 11.87 -1.09
N VAL A 88 -6.47 13.10 -0.82
CA VAL A 88 -7.70 13.36 -0.04
C VAL A 88 -8.94 12.87 -0.79
N GLU A 89 -9.04 13.15 -2.09
CA GLU A 89 -10.11 12.66 -2.98
C GLU A 89 -10.19 11.13 -2.97
N THR A 90 -9.04 10.44 -2.98
CA THR A 90 -9.00 8.98 -2.94
C THR A 90 -9.50 8.45 -1.60
N ALA A 91 -9.08 9.06 -0.48
CA ALA A 91 -9.57 8.68 0.84
C ALA A 91 -11.08 8.96 1.02
N ASP A 92 -11.56 10.09 0.50
CA ASP A 92 -12.98 10.46 0.53
C ASP A 92 -13.84 9.46 -0.26
N LYS A 93 -13.45 9.17 -1.51
CA LYS A 93 -14.12 8.17 -2.34
C LYS A 93 -14.08 6.76 -1.74
N ALA A 94 -13.02 6.42 -1.01
CA ALA A 94 -12.93 5.14 -0.32
C ALA A 94 -13.98 5.03 0.79
N GLY A 95 -14.26 6.12 1.51
CA GLY A 95 -15.28 6.17 2.55
C GLY A 95 -15.11 5.08 3.61
N SER A 96 -16.18 4.34 3.87
CA SER A 96 -16.21 3.22 4.83
C SER A 96 -15.65 1.90 4.29
N ASN A 97 -15.48 1.78 2.96
CA ASN A 97 -15.14 0.51 2.29
C ASN A 97 -13.83 -0.13 2.78
N PRO A 98 -12.72 0.62 3.05
CA PRO A 98 -11.50 0.02 3.53
C PRO A 98 -11.50 -0.19 5.06
N CYS A 99 -12.66 -0.21 5.71
CA CYS A 99 -12.81 -0.41 7.15
C CYS A 99 -11.90 0.54 7.97
N PRO A 100 -12.10 1.87 7.88
CA PRO A 100 -11.30 2.83 8.65
C PRO A 100 -11.34 2.54 10.16
N PRO A 101 -10.32 2.92 10.94
CA PRO A 101 -9.22 3.81 10.56
C PRO A 101 -8.21 3.19 9.58
N ILE A 102 -7.85 3.95 8.54
CA ILE A 102 -6.92 3.51 7.49
C ILE A 102 -5.48 3.98 7.74
N ILE A 103 -4.54 3.37 7.01
CA ILE A 103 -3.19 3.88 6.79
C ILE A 103 -3.09 4.19 5.30
N VAL A 104 -2.54 5.36 4.96
CA VAL A 104 -2.46 5.84 3.58
C VAL A 104 -1.01 5.89 3.14
N GLY A 105 -0.64 5.00 2.22
CA GLY A 105 0.67 5.05 1.56
C GLY A 105 0.57 5.88 0.29
N VAL A 106 1.50 6.81 0.09
CA VAL A 106 1.54 7.71 -1.06
C VAL A 106 2.89 7.57 -1.74
N GLY A 107 2.88 7.29 -3.05
CA GLY A 107 4.07 7.24 -3.89
C GLY A 107 4.03 8.39 -4.88
N VAL A 108 5.07 9.23 -4.90
CA VAL A 108 5.18 10.38 -5.83
C VAL A 108 6.44 10.25 -6.69
N GLY A 109 6.28 10.37 -8.00
CA GLY A 109 7.36 10.21 -8.97
C GLY A 109 7.54 8.78 -9.49
N GLY A 110 8.72 8.45 -10.02
CA GLY A 110 8.94 7.24 -10.81
C GLY A 110 8.24 7.25 -12.16
N ASN A 111 7.52 6.18 -12.47
CA ASN A 111 6.68 6.01 -13.65
C ASN A 111 5.31 5.43 -13.23
N PHE A 112 4.51 4.96 -14.19
CA PHE A 112 3.14 4.48 -13.94
C PHE A 112 3.10 3.38 -12.88
N GLU A 113 3.89 2.33 -13.04
CA GLU A 113 3.91 1.15 -12.17
C GLU A 113 4.75 1.35 -10.91
N TYR A 114 5.84 2.12 -11.01
CA TYR A 114 6.75 2.33 -9.89
C TYR A 114 6.12 3.22 -8.82
N SER A 115 5.30 4.20 -9.20
CA SER A 115 4.57 5.01 -8.22
C SER A 115 3.63 4.16 -7.35
N ALA A 116 2.95 3.18 -7.94
CA ALA A 116 2.09 2.23 -7.22
C ALA A 116 2.91 1.32 -6.28
N LEU A 117 4.05 0.81 -6.73
CA LEU A 117 4.98 0.05 -5.88
C LEU A 117 5.50 0.90 -4.72
N LEU A 118 5.83 2.16 -4.98
CA LEU A 118 6.33 3.12 -4.00
C LEU A 118 5.26 3.42 -2.93
N ALA A 119 4.02 3.64 -3.34
CA ALA A 119 2.87 3.78 -2.42
C ALA A 119 2.67 2.51 -1.58
N LYS A 120 2.87 1.32 -2.15
CA LYS A 120 2.82 0.05 -1.43
C LYS A 120 3.94 -0.07 -0.40
N LYS A 121 5.16 0.34 -0.75
CA LYS A 121 6.33 0.38 0.15
C LYS A 121 6.11 1.37 1.30
N ALA A 122 5.49 2.52 1.04
CA ALA A 122 5.17 3.51 2.07
C ALA A 122 4.33 2.92 3.21
N LEU A 123 3.43 1.98 2.92
CA LEU A 123 2.65 1.27 3.95
C LEU A 123 3.50 0.39 4.88
N LEU A 124 4.73 0.06 4.51
CA LEU A 124 5.61 -0.81 5.28
C LEU A 124 6.47 -0.03 6.29
N ARG A 125 6.35 1.31 6.32
CA ARG A 125 7.17 2.16 7.20
C ARG A 125 6.91 1.87 8.67
N LYS A 126 8.00 1.67 9.42
CA LYS A 126 7.98 1.36 10.85
C LYS A 126 8.81 2.37 11.65
N PRO A 127 8.39 2.71 12.88
CA PRO A 127 7.10 2.38 13.48
C PRO A 127 5.94 3.08 12.77
N LEU A 128 4.70 2.56 12.92
CA LEU A 128 3.52 3.23 12.38
C LEU A 128 3.41 4.66 12.93
N GLY A 129 3.14 5.62 12.06
CA GLY A 129 3.11 7.05 12.42
C GLY A 129 4.49 7.71 12.49
N SER A 130 5.59 6.99 12.19
CA SER A 130 6.88 7.62 11.90
C SER A 130 6.78 8.50 10.65
N HIS A 131 7.69 9.48 10.58
CA HIS A 131 7.73 10.49 9.52
C HIS A 131 8.83 10.20 8.50
N ASN A 132 8.68 10.77 7.31
CA ASN A 132 9.75 10.81 6.30
C ASN A 132 11.03 11.46 6.87
N SER A 133 12.20 11.11 6.34
CA SER A 133 13.48 11.76 6.68
C SER A 133 13.62 13.18 6.12
N ASP A 134 12.92 13.49 5.04
CA ASP A 134 12.89 14.81 4.41
C ASP A 134 11.77 15.68 5.01
N PRO A 135 12.11 16.83 5.65
CA PRO A 135 11.13 17.74 6.24
C PRO A 135 10.00 18.17 5.30
N PHE A 136 10.28 18.30 3.99
CA PHE A 136 9.26 18.66 3.00
C PHE A 136 8.12 17.64 2.97
N TYR A 137 8.46 16.36 2.98
CA TYR A 137 7.46 15.28 2.98
C TYR A 137 6.84 15.07 4.36
N VAL A 138 7.54 15.37 5.46
CA VAL A 138 6.93 15.37 6.81
C VAL A 138 5.77 16.35 6.89
N ASP A 139 5.95 17.56 6.36
CA ASP A 139 4.89 18.56 6.38
C ASP A 139 3.71 18.17 5.48
N MET A 140 3.99 17.53 4.33
CA MET A 140 2.96 16.97 3.46
C MET A 140 2.16 15.85 4.15
N GLU A 141 2.83 14.91 4.84
CA GLU A 141 2.17 13.84 5.60
C GLU A 141 1.22 14.39 6.67
N ARG A 142 1.66 15.42 7.40
CA ARG A 142 0.85 16.07 8.44
C ARG A 142 -0.38 16.75 7.86
N ARG A 143 -0.22 17.57 6.80
CA ARG A 143 -1.34 18.22 6.11
C ARG A 143 -2.33 17.21 5.58
N LEU A 144 -1.86 16.14 4.95
CA LEU A 144 -2.72 15.08 4.41
C LEU A 144 -3.50 14.35 5.51
N LEU A 145 -2.83 13.97 6.60
CA LEU A 145 -3.48 13.28 7.72
C LEU A 145 -4.59 14.15 8.34
N GLU A 146 -4.32 15.43 8.53
CA GLU A 146 -5.31 16.40 9.02
C GLU A 146 -6.48 16.53 8.05
N ARG A 147 -6.21 16.76 6.76
CA ARG A 147 -7.25 16.91 5.73
C ARG A 147 -8.16 15.68 5.64
N ILE A 148 -7.59 14.47 5.69
CA ILE A 148 -8.36 13.21 5.63
C ILE A 148 -9.22 13.03 6.89
N ASN A 149 -8.68 13.35 8.06
CA ASN A 149 -9.44 13.25 9.31
C ASN A 149 -10.57 14.29 9.39
N ASN A 150 -10.37 15.47 8.78
CA ASN A 150 -11.39 16.51 8.68
C ASN A 150 -12.52 16.19 7.68
N LEU A 151 -12.42 15.13 6.87
CA LEU A 151 -13.54 14.63 6.06
C LEU A 151 -14.71 14.12 6.92
N GLY A 152 -14.46 13.80 8.20
CA GLY A 152 -15.49 13.38 9.14
C GLY A 152 -16.05 11.97 8.90
N ILE A 153 -15.44 11.16 8.01
CA ILE A 153 -15.82 9.76 7.75
C ILE A 153 -15.74 8.93 9.04
N GLY A 154 -14.61 9.03 9.74
CA GLY A 154 -14.40 8.40 11.04
C GLY A 154 -14.33 6.86 11.02
N PRO A 155 -14.20 6.22 12.21
CA PRO A 155 -14.05 4.77 12.32
C PRO A 155 -15.26 4.03 11.72
N GLN A 156 -14.98 3.01 10.90
CA GLN A 156 -15.97 2.24 10.14
C GLN A 156 -16.90 3.08 9.23
N GLY A 157 -16.61 4.37 9.03
CA GLY A 157 -17.48 5.30 8.31
C GLY A 157 -18.74 5.72 9.06
N MET A 158 -18.74 5.60 10.39
CA MET A 158 -19.87 5.96 11.25
C MET A 158 -19.80 7.41 11.76
N GLY A 159 -19.00 8.25 11.11
CA GLY A 159 -18.68 9.59 11.59
C GLY A 159 -17.56 9.60 12.62
N GLY A 160 -17.02 10.79 12.90
CA GLY A 160 -16.04 11.01 13.97
C GLY A 160 -14.74 11.64 13.48
N ARG A 161 -13.72 11.63 14.34
CA ARG A 161 -12.50 12.42 14.13
C ARG A 161 -11.36 11.67 13.44
N ILE A 162 -11.37 10.33 13.47
CA ILE A 162 -10.22 9.52 13.05
C ILE A 162 -10.62 8.61 11.90
N THR A 163 -10.40 9.10 10.69
CA THR A 163 -10.53 8.35 9.44
C THR A 163 -9.22 7.61 9.12
N ALA A 164 -8.08 8.26 9.33
CA ALA A 164 -6.75 7.72 9.08
C ALA A 164 -5.86 7.81 10.34
N LEU A 165 -5.03 6.79 10.55
CA LEU A 165 -4.04 6.72 11.62
C LEU A 165 -2.70 7.33 11.22
N ALA A 166 -2.33 7.18 9.95
CA ALA A 166 -1.08 7.72 9.40
C ALA A 166 -1.19 7.91 7.89
N VAL A 167 -0.44 8.89 7.40
CA VAL A 167 -0.12 9.06 5.98
C VAL A 167 1.40 8.96 5.86
N HIS A 168 1.87 8.14 4.92
CA HIS A 168 3.28 7.92 4.66
C HIS A 168 3.57 8.23 3.20
N VAL A 169 4.42 9.22 2.94
CA VAL A 169 4.79 9.65 1.59
C VAL A 169 6.20 9.18 1.27
N GLU A 170 6.35 8.48 0.15
CA GLU A 170 7.62 8.10 -0.43
C GLU A 170 7.75 8.74 -1.81
N ALA A 171 8.94 9.26 -2.12
CA ALA A 171 9.18 9.98 -3.36
C ALA A 171 10.36 9.41 -4.13
N PHE A 172 10.31 9.52 -5.45
CA PHE A 172 11.37 9.06 -6.34
C PHE A 172 11.52 9.98 -7.56
N PRO A 173 12.71 10.12 -8.16
CA PRO A 173 12.88 10.87 -9.39
C PRO A 173 11.93 10.40 -10.51
N CYS A 174 11.50 11.33 -11.36
CA CYS A 174 10.68 11.03 -12.54
C CYS A 174 11.10 11.89 -13.72
N HIS A 175 10.59 11.54 -14.91
CA HIS A 175 10.83 12.33 -16.12
C HIS A 175 10.19 13.72 -16.00
N ILE A 176 10.90 14.78 -16.43
CA ILE A 176 10.49 16.19 -16.25
C ILE A 176 9.10 16.52 -16.80
N ALA A 177 8.62 15.77 -17.80
CA ALA A 177 7.30 15.96 -18.40
C ALA A 177 6.15 15.26 -17.65
N SER A 178 6.42 14.57 -16.54
CA SER A 178 5.43 13.77 -15.82
C SER A 178 5.54 13.93 -14.32
N LEU A 179 4.41 13.82 -13.64
CA LEU A 179 4.32 13.71 -12.19
C LEU A 179 3.41 12.53 -11.84
N PRO A 180 3.94 11.29 -11.86
CA PRO A 180 3.18 10.12 -11.43
C PRO A 180 2.88 10.19 -9.94
N ALA A 181 1.68 9.82 -9.53
CA ALA A 181 1.34 9.68 -8.12
C ALA A 181 0.41 8.49 -7.91
N ALA A 182 0.57 7.79 -6.78
CA ALA A 182 -0.28 6.69 -6.39
C ALA A 182 -0.62 6.75 -4.90
N VAL A 183 -1.80 6.26 -4.57
CA VAL A 183 -2.32 6.10 -3.21
C VAL A 183 -2.63 4.64 -3.01
N ASN A 184 -2.00 3.99 -2.03
CA ASN A 184 -2.35 2.64 -1.60
C ASN A 184 -3.02 2.71 -0.22
N ILE A 185 -4.29 2.32 -0.16
CA ILE A 185 -5.07 2.36 1.08
C ILE A 185 -4.91 1.06 1.83
N GLN A 186 -4.65 1.14 3.13
CA GLN A 186 -4.57 -0.01 4.02
C GLN A 186 -5.61 0.08 5.14
N CYS A 187 -6.36 -1.00 5.34
CA CYS A 187 -7.36 -1.08 6.39
C CYS A 187 -6.73 -1.26 7.78
N HIS A 188 -7.57 -1.18 8.82
CA HIS A 188 -7.19 -1.47 10.20
C HIS A 188 -6.55 -2.86 10.39
N SER A 189 -6.81 -3.82 9.50
CA SER A 189 -6.14 -5.13 9.47
C SER A 189 -4.74 -5.02 8.85
N HIS A 190 -3.90 -4.15 9.43
CA HIS A 190 -2.51 -3.93 9.05
C HIS A 190 -1.62 -5.06 9.56
N ARG A 191 -1.30 -5.98 8.65
CA ARG A 191 -0.62 -7.26 8.95
C ARG A 191 0.68 -7.32 8.17
N VAL A 192 1.77 -6.91 8.82
CA VAL A 192 3.12 -6.83 8.21
C VAL A 192 4.14 -7.51 9.11
N LEU A 193 4.98 -8.35 8.52
CA LEU A 193 6.13 -8.96 9.18
C LEU A 193 7.38 -8.69 8.35
N SER A 194 8.48 -8.33 9.01
CA SER A 194 9.78 -8.16 8.37
C SER A 194 10.82 -8.95 9.15
N PHE A 195 11.67 -9.70 8.47
CA PHE A 195 12.75 -10.48 9.06
C PHE A 195 13.90 -10.65 8.08
N GLU A 196 15.09 -10.91 8.61
CA GLU A 196 16.29 -11.27 7.86
C GLU A 196 16.48 -12.78 7.94
N LEU A 197 16.91 -13.42 6.85
CA LEU A 197 17.29 -14.83 6.78
C LEU A 197 18.81 -15.01 6.89
#